data_AF-W6M957-F1
#
_entry.id   AF-W6M957-F1
#
_cell.length_a   1.000
_cell.length_b   1.000
_cell.length_c   1.000
_cell.angle_alpha   90.00
_cell.angle_beta   90.00
_cell.angle_gamma   90.00
#
_symmetry.space_group_name_H-M   'P 1'
#
loop_
_entity.id
_entity.type
_entity.pdbx_description
1 polymer ?
#
loop_
_entity_poly.entity_id
_entity_poly.type
_entity_poly.pdbx_seq_one_letter_code
_entity_poly.pdbx_strand_id
1 'polypeptide(L)'
;MSIYPDPPRPTLADLDPESLTTDGLIALVHSHREGEAYPTPEQLLANLPTVLRACSDYLLSGNATALDAAYRIASIIDAIEGVQMSTVPAQRRH
;
A
#
# COMPACT_ATOMS: atom_id res chain seq x y z
N MET A 1 24.01 16.08 -11.02
CA MET A 1 23.85 14.62 -11.17
C MET A 1 24.23 14.01 -9.83
N SER A 2 23.27 13.86 -8.90
CA SER A 2 23.57 13.28 -7.58
C SER A 2 23.71 11.76 -7.75
N ILE A 3 24.87 11.24 -7.39
CA ILE A 3 25.28 9.82 -7.50
C ILE A 3 24.97 9.02 -6.22
N TYR A 4 24.09 9.55 -5.37
CA TYR A 4 23.66 8.83 -4.18
C TYR A 4 22.71 7.70 -4.63
N PRO A 5 23.03 6.41 -4.37
CA PRO A 5 22.04 5.37 -4.52
C PRO A 5 20.88 5.71 -3.57
N ASP A 6 19.66 5.55 -4.06
CA ASP A 6 18.47 5.63 -3.21
C ASP A 6 18.70 4.71 -2.00
N PRO A 7 18.48 5.18 -0.77
CA PRO A 7 18.59 4.31 0.39
C PRO A 7 17.72 3.05 0.16
N PRO A 8 18.21 1.87 0.55
CA PRO A 8 17.50 0.62 0.30
C PRO A 8 16.08 0.73 0.88
N ARG A 9 15.08 0.46 0.03
CA ARG A 9 13.69 0.47 0.47
C ARG A 9 13.52 -0.59 1.56
N PRO A 10 12.98 -0.23 2.73
CA PRO A 10 12.69 -1.21 3.77
C PRO A 10 11.77 -2.27 3.19
N THR A 11 12.04 -3.54 3.48
CA THR A 11 11.20 -4.66 3.06
C THR A 11 10.35 -5.15 4.23
N LEU A 12 9.36 -6.01 3.95
CA LEU A 12 8.52 -6.60 5.00
C LEU A 12 9.33 -7.35 6.07
N ALA A 13 10.51 -7.86 5.71
CA ALA A 13 11.41 -8.59 6.60
C ALA A 13 12.23 -7.67 7.53
N ASP A 14 12.31 -6.38 7.22
CA ASP A 14 13.03 -5.38 8.02
C ASP A 14 12.16 -4.79 9.13
N LEU A 15 10.87 -5.14 9.17
CA LEU A 15 9.94 -4.67 10.19
C LEU A 15 10.04 -5.53 11.46
N ASP A 16 10.16 -4.87 12.61
CA ASP A 16 10.03 -5.49 13.92
C ASP A 16 8.53 -5.75 14.23
N PRO A 17 8.10 -7.02 14.38
CA PRO A 17 6.69 -7.36 14.62
C PRO A 17 6.13 -6.80 15.93
N GLU A 18 6.97 -6.52 16.93
CA GLU A 18 6.54 -5.95 18.23
C GLU A 18 6.27 -4.43 18.15
N SER A 19 6.88 -3.74 17.18
CA SER A 19 6.74 -2.29 16.98
C SER A 19 5.83 -1.94 15.79
N LEU A 20 5.16 -2.95 15.22
CA LEU A 20 4.48 -2.88 13.94
C LEU A 20 3.09 -2.26 14.08
N THR A 21 2.91 -1.05 13.55
CA THR A 21 1.63 -0.36 13.52
C THR A 21 1.04 -0.36 12.11
N THR A 22 -0.29 -0.25 12.01
CA THR A 22 -0.98 -0.10 10.72
C THR A 22 -0.45 1.13 9.96
N ASP A 23 -0.20 2.25 10.64
CA ASP A 23 0.38 3.46 10.03
C ASP A 23 1.79 3.21 9.47
N GLY A 24 2.61 2.42 10.18
CA GLY A 24 3.93 2.01 9.70
C GLY A 24 3.86 1.15 8.44
N LEU A 25 2.88 0.24 8.36
CA LEU A 25 2.60 -0.56 7.16
C LEU A 25 2.12 0.30 5.99
N ILE A 26 1.25 1.29 6.26
CA ILE A 26 0.78 2.24 5.24
C ILE A 26 1.95 3.04 4.69
N ALA A 27 2.82 3.59 5.56
CA ALA A 27 4.02 4.31 5.14
C ALA A 27 4.97 3.42 4.31
N LEU A 28 5.13 2.15 4.68
CA LEU A 28 5.91 1.18 3.93
C LEU A 28 5.33 0.94 2.53
N VAL A 29 4.02 0.67 2.42
CA VAL A 29 3.34 0.51 1.14
C VAL A 29 3.51 1.76 0.27
N HIS A 30 3.36 2.94 0.88
CA HIS A 30 3.53 4.21 0.18
C HIS A 30 4.93 4.32 -0.44
N SER A 31 5.98 4.04 0.33
CA SER A 31 7.36 4.02 -0.18
C SER A 31 7.61 2.99 -1.29
N HIS A 32 6.89 1.87 -1.28
CA HIS A 32 6.97 0.86 -2.34
C HIS A 32 6.28 1.30 -3.64
N ARG A 33 5.26 2.16 -3.55
CA ARG A 33 4.57 2.70 -4.73
C ARG A 33 5.39 3.71 -5.51
N GLU A 34 6.34 4.39 -4.87
CA GLU A 34 7.23 5.35 -5.52
C GLU A 34 8.27 4.62 -6.41
N GLY A 35 7.84 3.97 -7.50
CA GLY A 35 8.74 3.40 -8.51
C GLY A 35 8.31 2.10 -9.18
N GLU A 36 7.18 1.51 -8.80
CA GLU A 36 6.62 0.31 -9.43
C GLU A 36 5.33 0.63 -10.21
N ALA A 37 5.10 -0.07 -11.33
CA ALA A 37 3.89 0.09 -12.13
C ALA A 37 2.70 -0.60 -11.45
N TYR A 38 2.17 0.04 -10.40
CA TYR A 38 0.94 -0.39 -9.74
C TYR A 38 -0.31 0.17 -10.44
N PRO A 39 -1.45 -0.55 -10.39
CA PRO A 39 -2.73 0.00 -10.83
C PRO A 39 -3.01 1.31 -10.11
N THR A 40 -3.55 2.29 -10.85
CA THR A 40 -3.86 3.59 -10.24
C THR A 40 -4.92 3.43 -9.15
N PRO A 41 -4.96 4.35 -8.17
CA PRO A 41 -5.96 4.31 -7.11
C PRO A 41 -7.41 4.16 -7.64
N GLU A 42 -7.74 4.78 -8.79
CA GLU A 42 -9.03 4.67 -9.46
C GLU A 42 -9.28 3.27 -10.06
N GLN A 43 -8.26 2.67 -10.68
CA GLN A 43 -8.34 1.30 -11.20
C GLN A 43 -8.52 0.29 -10.07
N LEU A 44 -7.89 0.54 -8.92
CA LEU A 44 -8.01 -0.31 -7.74
C LEU A 44 -9.40 -0.20 -7.12
N LEU A 45 -9.99 1.00 -7.04
CA LEU A 45 -11.38 1.18 -6.62
C LEU A 45 -12.38 0.53 -7.58
N ALA A 46 -12.20 0.70 -8.89
CA ALA A 46 -13.09 0.09 -9.89
C ALA A 46 -13.10 -1.45 -9.80
N ASN A 47 -12.00 -2.05 -9.32
CA ASN A 47 -11.85 -3.49 -9.13
C ASN A 47 -11.89 -3.91 -7.65
N LEU A 48 -12.31 -3.02 -6.74
CA LEU A 48 -12.19 -3.25 -5.30
C LEU A 48 -12.88 -4.55 -4.83
N PRO A 49 -14.11 -4.89 -5.28
CA PRO A 49 -14.72 -6.16 -4.91
C PRO A 49 -13.91 -7.39 -5.35
N THR A 50 -13.28 -7.32 -6.52
CA THR A 50 -12.41 -8.38 -7.06
C THR A 50 -11.13 -8.50 -6.24
N VAL A 51 -10.50 -7.38 -5.91
CA VAL A 51 -9.27 -7.34 -5.10
C VAL A 51 -9.53 -7.85 -3.68
N LEU A 52 -10.65 -7.46 -3.07
CA LEU A 52 -11.06 -7.94 -1.74
C LEU A 52 -11.34 -9.43 -1.75
N ARG A 53 -12.03 -9.95 -2.78
CA ARG A 53 -12.28 -11.40 -2.89
C ARG A 53 -10.98 -12.18 -3.05
N ALA A 54 -10.07 -11.74 -3.91
CA ALA A 54 -8.76 -12.37 -4.07
C ALA A 54 -7.93 -12.31 -2.77
N CYS A 55 -8.03 -11.22 -2.01
CA CYS A 55 -7.42 -11.10 -0.69
C CYS A 55 -8.01 -12.13 0.28
N SER A 56 -9.34 -12.24 0.36
CA SER A 56 -10.01 -13.25 1.19
C SER A 56 -9.62 -14.68 0.80
N ASP A 57 -9.61 -15.01 -0.50
CA ASP A 57 -9.23 -16.34 -0.97
C ASP A 57 -7.78 -16.67 -0.61
N TYR A 58 -6.88 -15.69 -0.72
CA TYR A 58 -5.49 -15.84 -0.31
C TYR A 58 -5.36 -16.09 1.20
N LEU A 59 -6.08 -15.33 2.04
CA LEU A 59 -6.09 -15.53 3.49
C LEU A 59 -6.67 -16.90 3.89
N LEU A 60 -7.78 -17.29 3.26
CA LEU A 60 -8.43 -18.58 3.50
C LEU A 60 -7.60 -19.78 3.02
N SER A 61 -6.69 -19.57 2.06
CA SER A 61 -5.78 -20.63 1.60
C SER A 61 -4.79 -21.11 2.66
N GLY A 62 -4.62 -20.37 3.76
CA GLY A 62 -3.67 -20.70 4.83
C GLY A 62 -2.20 -20.44 4.49
N ASN A 63 -1.91 -19.93 3.29
CA ASN A 63 -0.55 -19.57 2.85
C ASN A 63 -0.10 -18.19 3.35
N ALA A 64 -0.99 -17.41 3.94
CA ALA A 64 -0.71 -16.06 4.42
C ALA A 64 -0.36 -16.07 5.91
N THR A 65 0.74 -15.41 6.28
CA THR A 65 0.99 -15.07 7.69
C THR A 65 0.08 -13.91 8.13
N ALA A 66 -0.04 -13.70 9.43
CA ALA A 66 -0.74 -12.52 9.97
C ALA A 66 -0.14 -11.20 9.47
N LEU A 67 1.18 -11.17 9.25
CA LEU A 67 1.88 -10.01 8.72
C LEU A 67 1.56 -9.78 7.22
N ASP A 68 1.50 -10.86 6.42
CA ASP A 68 1.07 -10.77 5.01
C ASP A 68 -0.36 -10.21 4.90
N ALA A 69 -1.24 -10.65 5.80
CA ALA A 69 -2.62 -10.17 5.88
C ALA A 69 -2.65 -8.67 6.21
N ALA A 70 -1.92 -8.26 7.26
CA ALA A 70 -1.85 -6.87 7.69
C ALA A 70 -1.28 -5.96 6.57
N TYR A 71 -0.23 -6.39 5.88
CA TYR A 71 0.35 -5.66 4.76
C TYR A 71 -0.63 -5.50 3.59
N ARG A 72 -1.35 -6.56 3.23
CA ARG A 72 -2.34 -6.51 2.13
C ARG A 72 -3.48 -5.57 2.46
N ILE A 73 -3.95 -5.58 3.71
CA ILE A 73 -4.99 -4.66 4.20
C ILE A 73 -4.48 -3.22 4.17
N ALA A 74 -3.28 -2.96 4.69
CA ALA A 74 -2.66 -1.63 4.65
C ALA A 74 -2.53 -1.09 3.22
N SER A 75 -2.20 -1.96 2.26
CA SER A 75 -2.12 -1.55 0.86
C SER A 75 -3.46 -1.18 0.23
N ILE A 76 -4.56 -1.77 0.69
CA ILE A 76 -5.91 -1.41 0.24
C ILE A 76 -6.31 -0.07 0.87
N ILE A 77 -6.01 0.14 2.16
CA ILE A 77 -6.26 1.40 2.86
C ILE A 77 -5.53 2.55 2.16
N ASP A 78 -4.22 2.43 1.92
CA ASP A 78 -3.42 3.44 1.24
C ASP A 78 -3.93 3.75 -0.19
N ALA A 79 -4.46 2.74 -0.92
CA ALA A 79 -5.08 2.98 -2.22
C ALA A 79 -6.35 3.83 -2.10
N ILE A 80 -7.22 3.50 -1.15
CA ILE A 80 -8.50 4.20 -0.93
C ILE A 80 -8.23 5.65 -0.48
N GLU A 81 -7.31 5.85 0.48
CA GLU A 81 -6.94 7.18 0.96
C GLU A 81 -6.27 8.03 -0.12
N GLY A 82 -5.41 7.42 -0.95
CA GLY A 82 -4.80 8.08 -2.10
C GLY A 82 -5.80 8.61 -3.13
N VAL A 83 -6.90 7.88 -3.39
CA VAL A 83 -8.00 8.40 -4.24
C VAL A 83 -8.64 9.63 -3.61
N GLN A 84 -8.93 9.59 -2.32
CA GLN A 84 -9.64 10.68 -1.64
C GLN A 84 -8.84 11.98 -1.63
N MET A 85 -7.51 11.89 -1.53
CA MET A 85 -6.65 13.07 -1.67
C MET A 85 -6.59 13.59 -3.12
N SER A 86 -6.77 12.72 -4.10
CA SER A 86 -6.75 13.06 -5.53
C SER A 86 -8.09 13.65 -6.03
N THR A 87 -9.20 13.28 -5.41
CA THR A 87 -10.56 13.77 -5.76
C THR A 87 -10.94 15.08 -5.11
N VAL A 88 -10.19 15.56 -4.11
CA VAL A 88 -10.30 16.96 -3.65
C VAL A 88 -9.60 17.84 -4.68
N PRO A 89 -10.30 18.65 -5.49
CA PRO A 89 -9.63 19.54 -6.41
C PRO A 89 -8.79 20.51 -5.58
N ALA A 90 -7.47 20.50 -5.82
CA ALA A 90 -6.57 21.53 -5.35
C ALA A 90 -7.19 22.88 -5.73
N GLN A 91 -7.75 23.57 -4.75
CA GLN A 91 -8.33 24.88 -4.92
C GLN A 91 -7.18 25.82 -5.27
N ARG A 92 -6.89 25.94 -6.58
CA ARG A 92 -5.98 26.92 -7.14
C ARG A 92 -6.51 28.29 -6.72
N ARG A 93 -5.95 28.81 -5.63
CA ARG A 93 -6.00 30.24 -5.33
C ARG A 93 -4.95 30.89 -6.24
N HIS A 94 -5.44 31.50 -7.30
CA HIS A 94 -4.74 32.53 -8.06
C HIS A 94 -5.42 33.86 -7.81
#